data_AF-A0A3S4CHZ3-F1
#
_entry.id   AF-A0A3S4CHZ3-F1
#
_cell.length_a   1.000
_cell.length_b   1.000
_cell.length_c   1.000
_cell.angle_alpha   90.00
_cell.angle_beta   90.00
_cell.angle_gamma   90.00
#
_symmetry.space_group_name_H-M   'P 1'
#
loop_
_entity.id
_entity.type
_entity.pdbx_description
1 polymer ?
#
loop_
_entity_poly.entity_id
_entity_poly.type
_entity_poly.pdbx_seq_one_letter_code
_entity_poly.pdbx_strand_id
1 'polypeptide(L)'
;MKDPWHIAPLDAFRAIVSMFGHGAQKHDGPGGDDWRRGRAWSDDWSALQRHLAAWWLRDGVDAASGRSHLWHAGARLAILIAAELRGLGTDDRPGAASPIPAAAARTAPGLIYLATPYTHYPHGIERAFEDASALAARLIQQGLRVYSPIAHTHPIAVHGGISPVDHEIWLPFDETMMAAADTLYVAEMAGWHRSRGIAHEIRVFRRADKPVYTIDPVTLVITPWVRGTSAGDQA
;
A
#
# COMPACT_ATOMS: atom_id res chain seq x y z
N MET A 1 23.23 -7.06 9.04
CA MET A 1 24.56 -6.64 8.52
C MET A 1 24.66 -5.13 8.71
N LYS A 2 25.83 -4.56 9.03
CA LYS A 2 25.99 -3.09 9.17
C LYS A 2 26.27 -2.47 7.80
N ASP A 3 25.76 -1.28 7.52
CA ASP A 3 25.96 -0.61 6.23
C ASP A 3 27.42 -0.15 6.04
N PRO A 4 28.03 -0.38 4.86
CA PRO A 4 29.43 -0.06 4.61
C PRO A 4 29.64 1.42 4.24
N TRP A 5 29.42 2.35 5.17
CA TRP A 5 29.50 3.81 4.89
C TRP A 5 30.82 4.31 4.27
N HIS A 6 31.92 3.58 4.42
CA HIS A 6 33.23 3.93 3.89
C HIS A 6 33.32 3.91 2.35
N ILE A 7 32.40 3.21 1.65
CA ILE A 7 32.35 3.21 0.18
C ILE A 7 31.43 4.30 -0.38
N ALA A 8 30.79 5.10 0.48
CA ALA A 8 29.84 6.11 0.04
C ALA A 8 30.54 7.31 -0.63
N PRO A 9 30.03 7.82 -1.77
CA PRO A 9 30.51 9.05 -2.37
C PRO A 9 29.99 10.26 -1.57
N LEU A 10 30.64 10.56 -0.44
CA LEU A 10 30.20 11.57 0.53
C LEU A 10 30.14 13.00 -0.08
N ASP A 11 30.95 13.29 -1.08
CA ASP A 11 30.93 14.53 -1.85
C ASP A 11 29.63 14.68 -2.66
N ALA A 12 29.20 13.62 -3.34
CA ALA A 12 27.92 13.58 -4.03
C ALA A 12 26.74 13.72 -3.05
N PHE A 13 26.81 13.08 -1.88
CA PHE A 13 25.80 13.27 -0.83
C PHE A 13 25.77 14.70 -0.32
N ARG A 14 26.93 15.34 -0.12
CA ARG A 14 26.99 16.74 0.30
C ARG A 14 26.38 17.68 -0.75
N ALA A 15 26.61 17.40 -2.03
CA ALA A 15 25.99 18.12 -3.14
C ALA A 15 24.46 18.02 -3.09
N ILE A 16 23.91 16.82 -2.91
CA ILE A 16 22.47 16.58 -2.75
C ILE A 16 21.93 17.29 -1.50
N VAL A 17 22.59 17.12 -0.35
CA VAL A 17 22.18 17.72 0.92
C VAL A 17 22.09 19.24 0.83
N SER A 18 23.02 19.86 0.10
CA SER A 18 23.03 21.31 -0.09
C SER A 18 21.79 21.85 -0.82
N MET A 19 21.07 21.00 -1.58
CA MET A 19 19.86 21.42 -2.30
C MET A 19 18.67 21.58 -1.37
N PHE A 20 18.59 20.79 -0.30
CA PHE A 20 17.54 20.97 0.71
C PHE A 20 17.68 22.31 1.41
N GLY A 21 18.92 22.73 1.72
CA GLY A 21 19.18 24.07 2.27
C GLY A 21 18.86 25.21 1.30
N HIS A 22 19.00 25.00 -0.01
CA HIS A 22 18.62 26.00 -1.02
C HIS A 22 17.09 26.08 -1.23
N GLY A 23 16.40 24.94 -1.24
CA GLY A 23 14.93 24.88 -1.25
C GLY A 23 14.32 25.59 -0.04
N ALA A 24 14.93 25.40 1.13
CA ALA A 24 14.55 26.06 2.38
C ALA A 24 14.41 27.58 2.26
N GLN A 25 15.37 28.20 1.55
CA GLN A 25 15.44 29.65 1.36
C GLN A 25 14.38 30.17 0.37
N LYS A 26 13.91 29.32 -0.55
CA LYS A 26 13.04 29.71 -1.66
C LYS A 26 11.55 29.46 -1.37
N HIS A 27 11.22 28.43 -0.61
CA HIS A 27 9.83 27.98 -0.44
C HIS A 27 9.39 27.70 1.03
N ASP A 28 10.31 27.45 1.98
CA ASP A 28 9.95 26.62 3.16
C ASP A 28 9.96 27.31 4.53
N GLY A 29 10.34 28.58 4.65
CA GLY A 29 10.59 29.17 5.97
C GLY A 29 11.80 28.49 6.68
N PRO A 30 12.05 28.78 7.97
CA PRO A 30 13.38 28.62 8.59
C PRO A 30 13.90 27.18 8.80
N GLY A 31 13.25 26.13 8.28
CA GLY A 31 13.57 24.71 8.58
C GLY A 31 14.10 23.86 7.41
N GLY A 32 13.74 24.17 6.15
CA GLY A 32 14.19 23.39 4.98
C GLY A 32 13.68 21.96 4.90
N ASP A 33 12.57 21.67 5.58
CA ASP A 33 12.02 20.33 5.76
C ASP A 33 10.60 20.17 5.18
N ASP A 34 10.16 21.10 4.32
CA ASP A 34 8.83 21.09 3.68
C ASP A 34 8.53 19.77 2.95
N TRP A 35 9.55 19.15 2.37
CA TRP A 35 9.43 17.83 1.73
C TRP A 35 8.85 16.77 2.68
N ARG A 36 8.97 16.93 4.01
CA ARG A 36 8.37 16.04 5.02
C ARG A 36 6.85 16.14 5.09
N ARG A 37 6.25 17.26 4.66
CA ARG A 37 4.79 17.41 4.55
C ARG A 37 4.21 16.48 3.49
N GLY A 38 5.05 16.01 2.56
CA GLY A 38 4.65 15.19 1.44
C GLY A 38 3.90 15.99 0.38
N ARG A 39 3.98 15.51 -0.87
CA ARG A 39 3.24 16.06 -2.01
C ARG A 39 2.98 14.96 -3.04
N ALA A 40 2.39 15.30 -4.18
CA ALA A 40 2.23 14.37 -5.28
C ALA A 40 3.59 13.84 -5.74
N TRP A 41 3.75 12.52 -5.86
CA TRP A 41 5.01 11.90 -6.28
C TRP A 41 5.39 12.31 -7.70
N SER A 42 4.39 12.57 -8.55
CA SER A 42 4.57 13.10 -9.90
C SER A 42 5.29 14.47 -9.93
N ASP A 43 5.21 15.28 -8.87
CA ASP A 43 5.90 16.58 -8.81
C ASP A 43 7.42 16.40 -8.73
N ASP A 44 7.90 15.53 -7.84
CA ASP A 44 9.32 15.19 -7.74
C ASP A 44 9.80 14.46 -8.98
N TRP A 45 9.01 13.50 -9.48
CA TRP A 45 9.32 12.78 -10.71
C TRP A 45 9.49 13.73 -11.91
N SER A 46 8.55 14.64 -12.10
CA SER A 46 8.57 15.61 -13.19
C SER A 46 9.79 16.54 -13.10
N ALA A 47 10.13 17.01 -11.88
CA ALA A 47 11.33 17.80 -11.65
C ALA A 47 12.63 17.01 -11.88
N LEU A 48 12.69 15.75 -11.42
CA LEU A 48 13.81 14.84 -11.64
C LEU A 48 14.08 14.68 -13.15
N GLN A 49 13.04 14.38 -13.93
CA GLN A 49 13.17 14.18 -15.37
C GLN A 49 13.67 15.43 -16.10
N ARG A 50 13.19 16.63 -15.73
CA ARG A 50 13.68 17.89 -16.32
C ARG A 50 15.16 18.12 -16.04
N HIS A 51 15.62 17.86 -14.81
CA HIS A 51 17.02 18.04 -14.46
C HIS A 51 17.93 16.99 -15.10
N LEU A 52 17.50 15.73 -15.17
CA LEU A 52 18.23 14.70 -15.90
C LEU A 52 18.34 15.02 -17.39
N ALA A 53 17.25 15.49 -18.02
CA ALA A 53 17.25 15.91 -19.41
C ALA A 53 18.19 17.10 -19.66
N ALA A 54 18.12 18.14 -18.82
CA ALA A 54 19.00 19.31 -18.92
C ALA A 54 20.48 18.92 -18.78
N TRP A 55 20.79 18.03 -17.82
CA TRP A 55 22.14 17.50 -17.67
C TRP A 55 22.59 16.69 -18.89
N TRP A 56 21.73 15.80 -19.39
CA TRP A 56 22.01 14.96 -20.56
C TRP A 56 22.29 15.79 -21.81
N LEU A 57 21.54 16.87 -21.99
CA LEU A 57 21.68 17.84 -23.07
C LEU A 57 22.81 18.85 -22.85
N ARG A 58 23.56 18.74 -21.74
CA ARG A 58 24.68 19.62 -21.37
C ARG A 58 24.28 21.10 -21.22
N ASP A 59 23.10 21.36 -20.67
CA ASP A 59 22.51 22.70 -20.47
C ASP A 59 23.15 23.50 -19.31
N GLY A 60 24.45 23.32 -19.09
CA GLY A 60 25.20 24.03 -18.04
C GLY A 60 24.66 23.78 -16.62
N VAL A 61 24.64 24.84 -15.81
CA VAL A 61 24.12 24.82 -14.44
C VAL A 61 22.72 25.42 -14.39
N ASP A 62 21.92 25.00 -13.41
CA ASP A 62 20.60 25.56 -13.16
C ASP A 62 20.70 27.08 -12.92
N ALA A 63 19.97 27.86 -13.72
CA ALA A 63 20.04 29.32 -13.69
C ALA A 63 19.58 29.94 -12.36
N ALA A 64 18.68 29.28 -11.64
CA ALA A 64 18.16 29.80 -10.37
C ALA A 64 19.13 29.58 -9.21
N SER A 65 19.79 28.41 -9.17
CA SER A 65 20.69 28.08 -8.07
C SER A 65 22.18 28.27 -8.39
N GLY A 66 22.55 28.37 -9.67
CA GLY A 66 23.94 28.34 -10.14
C GLY A 66 24.64 26.99 -9.91
N ARG A 67 23.88 25.89 -9.81
CA ARG A 67 24.42 24.56 -9.43
C ARG A 67 24.06 23.50 -10.45
N SER A 68 24.81 22.40 -10.45
CA SER A 68 24.61 21.31 -11.39
C SER A 68 23.19 20.74 -11.32
N HIS A 69 22.59 20.46 -12.47
CA HIS A 69 21.31 19.77 -12.56
C HIS A 69 21.34 18.38 -11.90
N LEU A 70 22.50 17.71 -11.81
CA LEU A 70 22.61 16.44 -11.06
C LEU A 70 22.36 16.61 -9.56
N TRP A 71 22.67 17.76 -8.98
CA TRP A 71 22.46 18.00 -7.55
C TRP A 71 20.96 18.10 -7.27
N HIS A 72 20.25 18.85 -8.12
CA HIS A 72 18.79 18.95 -8.07
C HIS A 72 18.12 17.60 -8.34
N ALA A 73 18.55 16.87 -9.38
CA ALA A 73 18.05 15.54 -9.67
C ALA A 73 18.23 14.60 -8.47
N GLY A 74 19.43 14.55 -7.88
CA GLY A 74 19.69 13.74 -6.69
C GLY A 74 18.82 14.12 -5.48
N ALA A 75 18.52 15.41 -5.30
CA ALA A 75 17.60 15.85 -4.25
C ALA A 75 16.16 15.37 -4.50
N ARG A 76 15.66 15.46 -5.74
CA ARG A 76 14.32 14.94 -6.09
C ARG A 76 14.22 13.43 -5.91
N LEU A 77 15.27 12.70 -6.30
CA LEU A 77 15.32 11.26 -6.11
C LEU A 77 15.38 10.88 -4.63
N ALA A 78 16.16 11.60 -3.81
CA ALA A 78 16.22 11.38 -2.37
C ALA A 78 14.87 11.64 -1.67
N ILE A 79 14.10 12.64 -2.13
CA ILE A 79 12.73 12.88 -1.63
C ILE A 79 11.81 11.71 -2.00
N LEU A 80 11.84 11.22 -3.24
CA LEU A 80 11.03 10.08 -3.66
C LEU A 80 11.34 8.81 -2.87
N ILE A 81 12.62 8.51 -2.64
CA ILE A 81 13.04 7.38 -1.79
C ILE A 81 12.48 7.56 -0.37
N ALA A 82 12.58 8.77 0.19
CA ALA A 82 12.06 9.03 1.53
C ALA A 82 10.52 8.97 1.57
N ALA A 83 9.83 9.37 0.50
CA ALA A 83 8.39 9.28 0.37
C ALA A 83 7.92 7.82 0.30
N GLU A 84 8.60 6.98 -0.48
CA GLU A 84 8.33 5.54 -0.58
C GLU A 84 8.58 4.83 0.76
N LEU A 85 9.75 5.03 1.38
CA LEU A 85 10.10 4.37 2.63
C LEU A 85 9.21 4.77 3.81
N ARG A 86 8.61 5.96 3.78
CA ARG A 86 7.91 6.56 4.94
C ARG A 86 6.43 6.83 4.67
N GLY A 87 5.92 6.50 3.47
CA GLY A 87 4.55 6.78 3.08
C GLY A 87 4.20 8.27 3.10
N LEU A 88 5.12 9.14 2.66
CA LEU A 88 4.85 10.59 2.62
C LEU A 88 4.18 10.99 1.31
N GLY A 89 3.24 11.93 1.39
CA GLY A 89 2.61 12.53 0.21
C GLY A 89 1.56 11.63 -0.44
N THR A 90 1.41 11.76 -1.75
CA THR A 90 0.42 11.01 -2.54
C THR A 90 1.12 10.30 -3.68
N ASP A 91 1.06 8.96 -3.68
CA ASP A 91 1.48 8.14 -4.80
C ASP A 91 0.44 8.25 -5.93
N ASP A 92 0.69 9.15 -6.86
CA ASP A 92 -0.14 9.43 -8.03
C ASP A 92 0.48 8.86 -9.31
N ARG A 93 1.37 7.88 -9.19
CA ARG A 93 1.90 7.17 -10.36
C ARG A 93 0.75 6.50 -11.11
N PRO A 94 0.83 6.35 -12.45
CA PRO A 94 -0.19 5.62 -13.20
C PRO A 94 -0.42 4.22 -12.62
N GLY A 95 -1.68 3.90 -12.29
CA GLY A 95 -2.05 2.64 -11.65
C GLY A 95 -1.85 2.59 -10.12
N ALA A 96 -1.37 3.66 -9.50
CA ALA A 96 -1.34 3.78 -8.06
C ALA A 96 -2.75 4.03 -7.50
N ALA A 97 -2.94 3.54 -6.27
CA ALA A 97 -4.02 3.91 -5.39
C ALA A 97 -4.30 5.41 -5.39
N SER A 98 -5.46 5.87 -5.87
CA SER A 98 -5.93 7.17 -5.41
C SER A 98 -6.06 7.12 -3.90
N PRO A 99 -5.41 8.03 -3.13
CA PRO A 99 -5.72 8.15 -1.72
C PRO A 99 -7.19 8.51 -1.64
N ILE A 100 -7.98 7.67 -0.97
CA ILE A 100 -9.34 8.06 -0.59
C ILE A 100 -9.19 9.36 0.21
N PRO A 101 -9.83 10.47 -0.20
CA PRO A 101 -9.71 11.73 0.51
C PRO A 101 -10.13 11.53 1.97
N ALA A 102 -9.36 12.12 2.89
CA ALA A 102 -9.53 12.06 4.35
C ALA A 102 -10.83 12.71 4.88
N ALA A 103 -11.88 12.76 4.07
CA ALA A 103 -13.21 13.27 4.39
C ALA A 103 -14.23 12.14 4.58
N ALA A 104 -13.85 11.12 5.36
CA ALA A 104 -14.80 10.16 5.94
C ALA A 104 -14.29 9.62 7.29
N ALA A 105 -13.61 10.45 8.08
CA ALA A 105 -13.48 10.22 9.51
C ALA A 105 -14.83 10.49 10.19
N ARG A 106 -15.84 9.66 9.90
CA ARG A 106 -17.09 9.60 10.64
C ARG A 106 -17.24 8.16 11.10
N THR A 107 -16.97 7.98 12.41
CA THR A 107 -16.91 6.72 13.18
C THR A 107 -15.87 5.73 12.65
N ALA A 108 -14.76 5.55 13.39
CA ALA A 108 -13.78 4.53 13.05
C ALA A 108 -14.50 3.19 12.86
N PRO A 109 -14.31 2.49 11.73
CA PRO A 109 -14.95 1.19 11.54
C PRO A 109 -14.56 0.28 12.71
N GLY A 110 -15.51 -0.55 13.11
CA GLY A 110 -15.25 -1.66 14.00
C GLY A 110 -14.28 -2.68 13.34
N LEU A 111 -14.25 -3.91 13.82
CA LEU A 111 -13.34 -4.91 13.26
C LEU A 111 -13.71 -5.25 11.81
N ILE A 112 -12.73 -5.14 10.90
CA ILE A 112 -12.88 -5.52 9.49
C ILE A 112 -12.37 -6.95 9.31
N TYR A 113 -13.17 -7.80 8.68
CA TYR A 113 -12.74 -9.10 8.18
C TYR A 113 -12.27 -8.94 6.72
N LEU A 114 -11.03 -9.31 6.43
CA LEU A 114 -10.43 -9.20 5.10
C LEU A 114 -10.43 -10.55 4.39
N ALA A 115 -11.35 -10.76 3.45
CA ALA A 115 -11.44 -11.96 2.63
C ALA A 115 -10.46 -11.92 1.45
N THR A 116 -9.64 -12.96 1.31
CA THR A 116 -8.64 -13.13 0.24
C THR A 116 -8.70 -14.55 -0.34
N PRO A 117 -8.41 -14.76 -1.64
CA PRO A 117 -8.32 -16.10 -2.21
C PRO A 117 -7.16 -16.90 -1.59
N TYR A 118 -7.32 -18.23 -1.51
CA TYR A 118 -6.33 -19.10 -0.88
C TYR A 118 -6.05 -20.39 -1.67
N THR A 119 -6.88 -21.44 -1.53
CA THR A 119 -6.63 -22.79 -2.06
C THR A 119 -6.35 -22.87 -3.57
N HIS A 120 -7.00 -22.01 -4.37
CA HIS A 120 -6.84 -21.97 -5.83
C HIS A 120 -6.13 -20.71 -6.30
N TYR A 121 -5.30 -20.10 -5.45
CA TYR A 121 -4.54 -18.93 -5.84
C TYR A 121 -3.49 -19.29 -6.90
N PRO A 122 -3.35 -18.52 -8.00
CA PRO A 122 -2.52 -18.92 -9.15
C PRO A 122 -1.05 -19.20 -8.81
N HIS A 123 -0.54 -18.60 -7.74
CA HIS A 123 0.86 -18.71 -7.31
C HIS A 123 1.05 -19.62 -6.09
N GLY A 124 0.02 -20.38 -5.72
CA GLY A 124 0.06 -21.29 -4.57
C GLY A 124 -0.28 -20.60 -3.24
N ILE A 125 -0.42 -21.42 -2.21
CA ILE A 125 -0.92 -21.01 -0.89
C ILE A 125 0.04 -20.13 -0.11
N GLU A 126 1.36 -20.34 -0.26
CA GLU A 126 2.39 -19.50 0.36
C GLU A 126 2.28 -18.06 -0.14
N ARG A 127 2.17 -17.90 -1.46
CA ARG A 127 2.05 -16.58 -2.06
C ARG A 127 0.72 -15.91 -1.71
N ALA A 128 -0.37 -16.70 -1.61
CA ALA A 128 -1.65 -16.19 -1.14
C ALA A 128 -1.55 -15.63 0.28
N PHE A 129 -0.82 -16.31 1.17
CA PHE A 129 -0.54 -15.86 2.52
C PHE A 129 0.30 -14.58 2.56
N GLU A 130 1.38 -14.51 1.77
CA GLU A 130 2.24 -13.33 1.70
C GLU A 130 1.46 -12.10 1.21
N ASP A 131 0.70 -12.25 0.12
CA ASP A 131 -0.10 -11.16 -0.46
C ASP A 131 -1.22 -10.71 0.50
N ALA A 132 -1.91 -11.66 1.17
CA ALA A 132 -2.93 -11.35 2.17
C ALA A 132 -2.34 -10.63 3.39
N SER A 133 -1.16 -11.03 3.85
CA SER A 133 -0.45 -10.41 4.96
C SER A 133 0.01 -8.99 4.61
N ALA A 134 0.54 -8.80 3.40
CA ALA A 134 0.96 -7.49 2.90
C ALA A 134 -0.23 -6.53 2.78
N LEU A 135 -1.38 -6.99 2.26
CA LEU A 135 -2.59 -6.18 2.19
C LEU A 135 -3.11 -5.80 3.59
N ALA A 136 -3.19 -6.77 4.51
CA ALA A 136 -3.59 -6.51 5.88
C ALA A 136 -2.69 -5.48 6.56
N ALA A 137 -1.36 -5.59 6.39
CA ALA A 137 -0.39 -4.63 6.92
C ALA A 137 -0.62 -3.22 6.38
N ARG A 138 -0.86 -3.08 5.07
CA ARG A 138 -1.15 -1.78 4.44
C ARG A 138 -2.41 -1.15 5.00
N LEU A 139 -3.48 -1.92 5.22
CA LEU A 139 -4.72 -1.42 5.83
C LEU A 139 -4.53 -1.01 7.30
N ILE A 140 -3.77 -1.80 8.07
CA ILE A 140 -3.44 -1.47 9.47
C ILE A 140 -2.60 -0.18 9.53
N GLN A 141 -1.68 0.04 8.59
CA GLN A 141 -0.93 1.28 8.47
C GLN A 141 -1.83 2.50 8.17
N GLN A 142 -3.01 2.31 7.59
CA GLN A 142 -4.03 3.36 7.44
C GLN A 142 -4.88 3.56 8.71
N GLY A 143 -4.56 2.89 9.82
CA GLY A 143 -5.29 2.98 11.09
C GLY A 143 -6.56 2.11 11.14
N LEU A 144 -6.75 1.20 10.20
CA LEU A 144 -7.89 0.27 10.17
C LEU A 144 -7.63 -0.93 11.08
N ARG A 145 -8.70 -1.46 11.70
CA ARG A 145 -8.66 -2.67 12.52
C ARG A 145 -9.02 -3.86 11.65
N VAL A 146 -8.02 -4.63 11.22
CA VAL A 146 -8.21 -5.72 10.25
C VAL A 146 -7.85 -7.07 10.85
N TYR A 147 -8.76 -8.03 10.71
CA TYR A 147 -8.48 -9.46 10.82
C TYR A 147 -8.39 -10.06 9.41
N SER A 148 -7.27 -10.72 9.10
CA SER A 148 -7.09 -11.48 7.86
C SER A 148 -7.00 -12.96 8.23
N PRO A 149 -7.99 -13.80 7.85
CA PRO A 149 -8.03 -15.20 8.20
C PRO A 149 -6.78 -15.91 7.68
N ILE A 150 -6.39 -15.68 6.43
CA ILE A 150 -5.21 -16.33 5.84
C ILE A 150 -3.92 -15.89 6.55
N ALA A 151 -3.76 -14.60 6.86
CA ALA A 151 -2.58 -14.13 7.58
C ALA A 151 -2.49 -14.71 9.01
N HIS A 152 -3.64 -15.04 9.62
CA HIS A 152 -3.70 -15.61 10.96
C HIS A 152 -3.54 -17.13 10.96
N THR A 153 -4.32 -17.85 10.16
CA THR A 153 -4.44 -19.31 10.23
C THR A 153 -3.33 -20.03 9.47
N HIS A 154 -2.80 -19.47 8.38
CA HIS A 154 -1.73 -20.10 7.61
C HIS A 154 -0.46 -20.41 8.45
N PRO A 155 0.15 -19.45 9.18
CA PRO A 155 1.32 -19.75 9.99
C PRO A 155 0.99 -20.72 11.14
N ILE A 156 -0.23 -20.66 11.71
CA ILE A 156 -0.69 -21.62 12.74
C ILE A 156 -0.76 -23.03 12.15
N ALA A 157 -1.29 -23.18 10.94
CA ALA A 157 -1.38 -24.46 10.24
C ALA A 157 0.02 -25.06 10.00
N VAL A 158 0.94 -24.25 9.47
CA VAL A 158 2.33 -24.65 9.21
C VAL A 158 3.05 -25.06 10.49
N HIS A 159 3.03 -24.21 11.52
CA HIS A 159 3.74 -24.49 12.78
C HIS A 159 3.06 -25.58 13.62
N GLY A 160 1.75 -25.74 13.49
CA GLY A 160 0.97 -26.77 14.19
C GLY A 160 0.91 -28.12 13.48
N GLY A 161 1.42 -28.23 12.25
CA GLY A 161 1.28 -29.43 11.43
C GLY A 161 -0.18 -29.75 11.08
N ILE A 162 -1.04 -28.74 11.03
CA ILE A 162 -2.46 -28.85 10.67
C ILE A 162 -2.59 -28.60 9.18
N SER A 163 -3.43 -29.37 8.48
CA SER A 163 -3.69 -29.11 7.07
C SER A 163 -4.30 -27.71 6.89
N PRO A 164 -3.71 -26.82 6.08
CA PRO A 164 -4.20 -25.45 5.92
C PRO A 164 -5.51 -25.34 5.12
N VAL A 165 -5.97 -26.46 4.54
CA VAL A 165 -7.22 -26.55 3.76
C VAL A 165 -8.26 -27.43 4.43
N ASP A 166 -8.05 -27.78 5.70
CA ASP A 166 -9.01 -28.56 6.50
C ASP A 166 -10.21 -27.69 6.91
N HIS A 167 -11.28 -27.77 6.12
CA HIS A 167 -12.48 -26.98 6.39
C HIS A 167 -13.19 -27.37 7.69
N GLU A 168 -13.01 -28.59 8.23
CA GLU A 168 -13.66 -28.97 9.50
C GLU A 168 -13.06 -28.20 10.69
N ILE A 169 -11.79 -27.83 10.59
CA ILE A 169 -11.07 -27.06 11.62
C ILE A 169 -11.22 -25.56 11.38
N TRP A 170 -10.96 -25.10 10.16
CA TRP A 170 -10.83 -23.66 9.89
C TRP A 170 -12.17 -22.95 9.72
N LEU A 171 -13.17 -23.61 9.14
CA LEU A 171 -14.46 -22.96 8.86
C LEU A 171 -15.18 -22.51 10.15
N PRO A 172 -15.30 -23.33 11.22
CA PRO A 172 -15.92 -22.89 12.48
C PRO A 172 -15.15 -21.75 13.15
N PHE A 173 -13.81 -21.76 13.04
CA PHE A 173 -12.96 -20.71 13.56
C PHE A 173 -13.18 -19.40 12.81
N ASP A 174 -13.15 -19.44 11.47
CA ASP A 174 -13.41 -18.28 10.63
C ASP A 174 -14.83 -17.74 10.85
N GLU A 175 -15.84 -18.59 11.01
CA GLU A 175 -17.22 -18.18 11.35
C GLU A 175 -17.32 -17.40 12.67
N THR A 176 -16.53 -17.79 13.67
CA THR A 176 -16.45 -17.06 14.94
C THR A 176 -15.87 -15.65 14.74
N MET A 177 -14.83 -15.54 13.89
CA MET A 177 -14.22 -14.26 13.57
C MET A 177 -15.12 -13.38 12.68
N MET A 178 -15.87 -13.98 11.75
CA MET A 178 -16.91 -13.30 10.98
C MET A 178 -18.05 -12.77 11.88
N ALA A 179 -18.42 -13.54 12.92
CA ALA A 179 -19.42 -13.11 13.90
C ALA A 179 -18.94 -11.91 14.73
N ALA A 180 -17.64 -11.83 15.05
CA ALA A 180 -17.03 -10.72 15.78
C ALA A 180 -16.77 -9.46 14.93
N ALA A 181 -16.55 -9.62 13.62
CA ALA A 181 -16.27 -8.51 12.72
C ALA A 181 -17.53 -7.69 12.40
N ASP A 182 -17.38 -6.38 12.22
CA ASP A 182 -18.45 -5.44 11.91
C ASP A 182 -18.67 -5.29 10.40
N THR A 183 -17.66 -5.58 9.59
CA THR A 183 -17.69 -5.37 8.14
C THR A 183 -16.78 -6.36 7.42
N LEU A 184 -17.17 -6.74 6.21
CA LEU A 184 -16.37 -7.59 5.31
C LEU A 184 -15.76 -6.76 4.18
N TYR A 185 -14.45 -6.85 4.00
CA TYR A 185 -13.74 -6.39 2.81
C TYR A 185 -13.32 -7.60 1.96
N VAL A 186 -13.77 -7.65 0.72
CA VAL A 186 -13.38 -8.67 -0.26
C VAL A 186 -12.27 -8.11 -1.13
N ALA A 187 -11.06 -8.65 -1.00
CA ALA A 187 -9.92 -8.24 -1.81
C ALA A 187 -10.05 -8.75 -3.24
N GLU A 188 -10.01 -7.86 -4.23
CA GLU A 188 -10.12 -8.18 -5.65
C GLU A 188 -8.82 -8.78 -6.24
N MET A 189 -8.21 -9.73 -5.52
CA MET A 189 -7.00 -10.45 -5.91
C MET A 189 -7.30 -11.54 -6.96
N ALA A 190 -6.28 -12.01 -7.67
CA ALA A 190 -6.46 -13.00 -8.73
C ALA A 190 -7.27 -14.23 -8.26
N GLY A 191 -8.37 -14.53 -8.96
CA GLY A 191 -9.25 -15.66 -8.67
C GLY A 191 -10.28 -15.45 -7.55
N TRP A 192 -10.36 -14.26 -6.94
CA TRP A 192 -11.30 -13.97 -5.83
C TRP A 192 -12.77 -14.36 -6.16
N HIS A 193 -13.23 -14.00 -7.37
CA HIS A 193 -14.60 -14.22 -7.84
C HIS A 193 -14.99 -15.70 -8.01
N ARG A 194 -14.01 -16.62 -7.99
CA ARG A 194 -14.23 -18.08 -8.06
C ARG A 194 -14.03 -18.76 -6.72
N SER A 195 -13.64 -18.01 -5.68
CA SER A 195 -13.37 -18.58 -4.38
C SER A 195 -14.66 -18.95 -3.67
N ARG A 196 -14.83 -20.25 -3.41
CA ARG A 196 -15.96 -20.78 -2.62
C ARG A 196 -15.95 -20.25 -1.19
N GLY A 197 -14.76 -20.05 -0.60
CA GLY A 197 -14.60 -19.45 0.72
C GLY A 197 -15.14 -18.02 0.76
N ILE A 198 -14.72 -17.19 -0.20
CA ILE A 198 -15.20 -15.80 -0.30
C ILE A 198 -16.71 -15.74 -0.53
N ALA A 199 -17.24 -16.62 -1.38
CA ALA A 199 -18.69 -16.70 -1.60
C ALA A 199 -19.46 -17.07 -0.30
N HIS A 200 -18.89 -17.95 0.54
CA HIS A 200 -19.44 -18.26 1.85
C HIS A 200 -19.37 -17.07 2.80
N GLU A 201 -18.21 -16.40 2.89
CA GLU A 201 -18.00 -15.22 3.74
C GLU A 201 -18.99 -14.10 3.40
N ILE A 202 -19.16 -13.77 2.10
CA ILE A 202 -20.15 -12.80 1.64
C ILE A 202 -21.56 -13.21 2.09
N ARG A 203 -21.91 -14.48 1.97
CA ARG A 203 -23.23 -15.00 2.37
C ARG A 203 -23.46 -14.87 3.87
N VAL A 204 -22.44 -15.15 4.70
CA VAL A 204 -22.51 -15.04 6.16
C VAL A 204 -22.73 -13.58 6.58
N PHE A 205 -21.91 -12.65 6.09
CA PHE A 205 -22.05 -11.23 6.44
C PHE A 205 -23.40 -10.66 6.01
N ARG A 206 -23.86 -11.00 4.80
CA ARG A 206 -25.17 -10.55 4.31
C ARG A 206 -26.34 -11.11 5.11
N ARG A 207 -26.27 -12.37 5.55
CA ARG A 207 -27.30 -12.97 6.42
C ARG A 207 -27.36 -12.30 7.79
N ALA A 208 -26.22 -11.80 8.27
CA ALA A 208 -26.11 -11.05 9.52
C ALA A 208 -26.40 -9.55 9.37
N ASP A 209 -26.84 -9.08 8.20
CA ASP A 209 -27.07 -7.67 7.86
C ASP A 209 -25.84 -6.77 8.10
N LYS A 210 -24.64 -7.35 7.94
CA LYS A 210 -23.38 -6.63 8.08
C LYS A 210 -22.91 -6.08 6.72
N PRO A 211 -22.33 -4.87 6.69
CA PRO A 211 -21.81 -4.28 5.47
C PRO A 211 -20.75 -5.14 4.76
N VAL A 212 -20.80 -5.15 3.43
CA VAL A 212 -19.82 -5.81 2.56
C VAL A 212 -19.31 -4.80 1.54
N TYR A 213 -18.00 -4.77 1.34
CA TYR A 213 -17.31 -3.94 0.35
C TYR A 213 -16.32 -4.77 -0.44
N THR A 214 -16.03 -4.36 -1.68
CA THR A 214 -14.83 -4.81 -2.39
C THR A 214 -13.70 -3.81 -2.15
N ILE A 215 -12.47 -4.32 -2.15
CA ILE A 215 -11.27 -3.51 -2.08
C ILE A 215 -10.28 -3.94 -3.15
N ASP A 216 -9.79 -2.96 -3.90
CA ASP A 216 -8.68 -3.19 -4.83
C ASP A 216 -7.38 -3.36 -4.03
N PRO A 217 -6.67 -4.50 -4.18
CA PRO A 217 -5.48 -4.80 -3.38
C PRO A 217 -4.30 -3.87 -3.70
N VAL A 218 -4.28 -3.20 -4.86
CA VAL A 218 -3.27 -2.21 -5.24
C VAL A 218 -3.74 -0.84 -4.82
N THR A 219 -4.95 -0.44 -5.23
CA THR A 219 -5.42 0.93 -5.09
C THR A 219 -6.03 1.26 -3.73
N LEU A 220 -6.33 0.25 -2.91
CA LEU A 220 -7.08 0.36 -1.65
C LEU A 220 -8.42 1.10 -1.77
N VAL A 221 -8.91 1.28 -3.00
CA VAL A 221 -10.23 1.87 -3.25
C VAL A 221 -11.27 0.89 -2.75
N ILE A 222 -12.13 1.38 -1.86
CA ILE A 222 -13.21 0.61 -1.26
C ILE A 222 -14.51 0.96 -1.98
N THR A 223 -15.18 -0.05 -2.52
CA THR A 223 -16.45 0.11 -3.23
C THR A 223 -17.55 -0.68 -2.52
N PRO A 224 -18.75 -0.12 -2.30
CA PRO A 224 -19.88 -0.88 -1.78
C PRO A 224 -20.15 -2.13 -2.63
N TRP A 225 -20.43 -3.26 -1.98
CA TRP A 225 -20.83 -4.46 -2.70
C TRP A 225 -22.19 -4.24 -3.35
N VAL A 226 -22.24 -4.25 -4.69
CA VAL A 226 -23.48 -4.16 -5.47
C VAL A 226 -23.78 -5.53 -6.09
N ARG A 227 -25.04 -6.00 -5.95
CA ARG A 227 -25.49 -7.23 -6.63
C ARG A 227 -25.28 -7.10 -8.14
N GLY A 228 -24.66 -8.10 -8.76
CA GLY A 228 -24.54 -8.22 -10.22
C GLY A 228 -23.25 -7.72 -10.87
N THR A 229 -22.25 -7.23 -10.12
CA THR A 229 -20.94 -6.80 -10.70
C THR A 229 -19.86 -7.89 -10.69
N SER A 230 -20.15 -9.08 -10.17
CA SER A 230 -19.21 -10.21 -10.23
C SER A 230 -19.95 -11.53 -10.47
N ALA A 231 -19.34 -12.40 -11.27
CA ALA A 231 -19.89 -13.65 -11.79
C ALA A 231 -20.22 -14.73 -10.72
N GLY A 232 -20.26 -14.37 -9.43
CA GLY A 232 -20.49 -15.27 -8.29
C GLY A 232 -21.96 -15.38 -7.83
N ASP A 233 -22.88 -14.59 -8.37
CA ASP A 233 -24.31 -14.65 -8.01
C ASP A 233 -25.09 -15.76 -8.79
N GLN A 234 -24.41 -16.58 -9.60
CA GLN A 234 -24.99 -17.74 -10.27
C GLN A 234 -24.37 -19.06 -9.75
N ALA A 235 -24.63 -19.40 -8.49
CA ALA A 235 -24.58 -20.78 -7.97
C ALA A 235 -25.29 -20.90 -6.61
#